data_AF-A0A972L198-F1
#
_entry.id   AF-A0A972L198-F1
#
_cell.length_a   1.000
_cell.length_b   1.000
_cell.length_c   1.000
_cell.angle_alpha   90.00
_cell.angle_beta   90.00
_cell.angle_gamma   90.00
#
_symmetry.space_group_name_H-M   'P 1'
#
loop_
_entity.id
_entity.type
_entity.pdbx_description
1 polymer ?
#
loop_
_entity_poly.entity_id
_entity_poly.type
_entity_poly.pdbx_seq_one_letter_code
_entity_poly.pdbx_strand_id
1 'polypeptide(L)'
;MLKRKKIRTPDAILVAILLLTILIYLLLSIKKEKPKPLYDFGKAFNELNIRKIDKAKLRSSITIAAEYLMDNIDDDGKFVYKRNKDSTVEVNHKYNTLRHAGSVYALCRYYEYSNDKRALEAVVRTAGYLKRNMLAPIKMHDNLMGVWSRPQINNDGSTAIVKLGGNGLGLLALSNVEKLKAGFISADTLDMIADFLLFMQKPNGGFYSKYYPGKKQRDDSWTSLYYPGEAALGLLSLYELNNKPKYLNAAADALAYLAKKRKGKLRVEADHWALIATSVLFAKDENIKANKKNIRLHGIQVSKSILLENPQNISSSPYFGSLSSDGRVTPTATRMEGLLAALQFIPHERESLIYSIVLTINKGVGFLMNSQIKEGELKGGIPRQRIVTDSLAMSYGVKPDLNRMGEVRIDYVQHALCAMIQYDELF
;
A
#
# COMPACT_ATOMS: atom_id res chain seq x y z
N MET A 1 -3.57 1.55 -79.38
CA MET A 1 -3.01 0.49 -78.50
C MET A 1 -3.08 0.97 -77.05
N LEU A 2 -4.17 0.68 -76.32
CA LEU A 2 -4.36 1.10 -74.92
C LEU A 2 -4.25 -0.12 -74.00
N LYS A 3 -3.11 -0.28 -73.31
CA LYS A 3 -2.90 -1.29 -72.28
C LYS A 3 -3.64 -0.87 -71.00
N ARG A 4 -4.75 -1.56 -70.66
CA ARG A 4 -5.37 -1.48 -69.33
C ARG A 4 -4.42 -2.10 -68.30
N LYS A 5 -3.88 -1.29 -67.38
CA LYS A 5 -3.14 -1.76 -66.20
C LYS A 5 -4.12 -2.49 -65.27
N LYS A 6 -3.89 -3.79 -65.06
CA LYS A 6 -4.61 -4.62 -64.10
C LYS A 6 -4.11 -4.25 -62.70
N ILE A 7 -4.93 -3.53 -61.92
CA ILE A 7 -4.63 -3.23 -60.51
C ILE A 7 -4.77 -4.55 -59.73
N ARG A 8 -3.68 -5.06 -59.17
CA ARG A 8 -3.70 -6.21 -58.26
C ARG A 8 -4.36 -5.78 -56.96
N THR A 9 -5.52 -6.33 -56.66
CA THR A 9 -6.11 -6.27 -55.32
C THR A 9 -5.18 -7.01 -54.35
N PRO A 10 -4.81 -6.40 -53.21
CA PRO A 10 -3.99 -7.08 -52.21
C PRO A 10 -4.69 -8.32 -51.67
N ASP A 11 -3.93 -9.38 -51.42
CA ASP A 11 -4.42 -10.65 -50.87
C ASP A 11 -5.19 -10.38 -49.57
N ALA A 12 -6.44 -10.84 -49.50
CA ALA A 12 -7.31 -10.61 -48.35
C ALA A 12 -6.69 -11.12 -47.03
N ILE A 13 -5.86 -12.17 -47.13
CA ILE A 13 -5.10 -12.74 -46.01
C ILE A 13 -4.03 -11.75 -45.51
N LEU A 14 -3.33 -11.06 -46.42
CA LEU A 14 -2.30 -10.10 -46.05
C LEU A 14 -2.92 -8.87 -45.37
N VAL A 15 -4.08 -8.42 -45.85
CA VAL A 15 -4.85 -7.33 -45.22
C VAL A 15 -5.34 -7.74 -43.82
N ALA A 16 -5.83 -8.97 -43.66
CA ALA A 16 -6.28 -9.48 -42.37
C ALA A 16 -5.13 -9.59 -41.35
N ILE A 17 -3.96 -10.08 -41.77
CA ILE A 17 -2.77 -10.15 -40.91
C ILE A 17 -2.35 -8.75 -40.49
N LEU A 18 -2.27 -7.79 -41.43
CA LEU A 18 -1.87 -6.42 -41.14
C LEU A 18 -2.80 -5.77 -40.12
N LEU A 19 -4.13 -5.91 -40.29
CA LEU A 19 -5.13 -5.39 -39.36
C LEU A 19 -5.02 -6.03 -37.97
N LEU A 20 -4.75 -7.34 -37.90
CA LEU A 20 -4.55 -8.04 -36.62
C LEU A 20 -3.28 -7.56 -35.91
N THR A 21 -2.17 -7.35 -36.63
CA THR A 21 -0.95 -6.75 -36.05
C THR A 21 -1.17 -5.32 -35.60
N ILE A 22 -1.92 -4.50 -36.35
CA ILE A 22 -2.25 -3.13 -35.96
C ILE A 22 -3.15 -3.14 -34.71
N LEU A 23 -4.11 -4.06 -34.61
CA LEU A 23 -4.98 -4.22 -33.45
C LEU A 23 -4.18 -4.69 -32.22
N ILE A 24 -3.29 -5.67 -32.37
CA ILE A 24 -2.38 -6.12 -31.31
C ILE A 24 -1.46 -4.98 -30.89
N TYR A 25 -0.88 -4.24 -31.84
CA TYR A 25 -0.04 -3.09 -31.55
C TYR A 25 -0.82 -1.98 -30.84
N LEU A 26 -2.06 -1.69 -31.25
CA LEU A 26 -2.95 -0.73 -30.57
C LEU A 26 -3.30 -1.20 -29.17
N LEU A 27 -3.67 -2.48 -28.98
CA LEU A 27 -3.97 -3.06 -27.67
C LEU A 27 -2.76 -3.05 -26.74
N LEU A 28 -1.55 -3.29 -27.27
CA LEU A 28 -0.29 -3.19 -26.55
C LEU A 28 0.18 -1.74 -26.33
N SER A 29 -0.24 -0.81 -27.20
CA SER A 29 0.15 0.62 -27.19
C SER A 29 -0.86 1.52 -26.48
N ILE A 30 -2.00 1.00 -26.02
CA ILE A 30 -2.80 1.67 -24.99
C ILE A 30 -1.97 1.63 -23.70
N LYS A 31 -0.99 2.53 -23.61
CA LYS A 31 -0.59 3.08 -22.32
C LYS A 31 -1.89 3.62 -21.74
N LYS A 32 -2.40 3.01 -20.68
CA LYS A 32 -3.35 3.70 -19.80
C LYS A 32 -2.66 5.01 -19.44
N GLU A 33 -3.09 6.13 -20.03
CA GLU A 33 -2.65 7.44 -19.58
C GLU A 33 -2.92 7.46 -18.08
N LYS A 34 -1.87 7.72 -17.29
CA LYS A 34 -2.07 7.91 -15.85
C LYS A 34 -3.07 9.05 -15.73
N PRO A 35 -4.15 8.89 -14.95
CA PRO A 35 -5.14 9.95 -14.80
C PRO A 35 -4.39 11.23 -14.41
N LYS A 36 -4.64 12.32 -15.15
CA LYS A 36 -4.04 13.61 -14.82
C LYS A 36 -4.42 13.94 -13.38
N PRO A 37 -3.45 14.36 -12.54
CA PRO A 37 -3.77 14.74 -11.18
C PRO A 37 -4.86 15.79 -11.22
N LEU A 38 -5.83 15.65 -10.33
CA LEU A 38 -6.94 16.59 -10.22
C LEU A 38 -6.38 18.03 -10.15
N TYR A 39 -5.31 18.25 -9.39
CA TYR A 39 -4.73 19.57 -9.09
C TYR A 39 -3.35 19.73 -9.75
N ASP A 40 -3.05 20.93 -10.27
CA ASP A 40 -1.68 21.29 -10.70
C ASP A 40 -0.80 21.57 -9.47
N PHE A 41 -0.09 20.55 -9.00
CA PHE A 41 0.80 20.71 -7.86
C PHE A 41 1.99 21.64 -8.13
N GLY A 42 2.35 21.91 -9.38
CA GLY A 42 3.39 22.87 -9.73
C GLY A 42 3.08 24.27 -9.20
N LYS A 43 1.81 24.68 -9.28
CA LYS A 43 1.30 25.93 -8.67
C LYS A 43 1.54 25.97 -7.16
N ALA A 44 1.19 24.90 -6.45
CA ALA A 44 1.36 24.83 -4.99
C ALA A 44 2.83 24.98 -4.57
N PHE A 45 3.77 24.34 -5.29
CA PHE A 45 5.20 24.46 -5.00
C PHE A 45 5.71 25.88 -5.19
N ASN A 46 5.26 26.56 -6.26
CA ASN A 46 5.69 27.91 -6.57
C ASN A 46 5.14 28.93 -5.56
N GLU A 47 3.84 28.90 -5.28
CA GLU A 47 3.19 29.85 -4.37
C GLU A 47 3.66 29.71 -2.92
N LEU A 48 3.97 28.48 -2.50
CA LEU A 48 4.49 28.22 -1.16
C LEU A 48 6.02 28.34 -1.07
N ASN A 49 6.70 28.65 -2.18
CA ASN A 49 8.17 28.69 -2.29
C ASN A 49 8.84 27.43 -1.69
N ILE A 50 8.26 26.25 -1.98
CA ILE A 50 8.73 24.98 -1.43
C ILE A 50 9.95 24.51 -2.23
N ARG A 51 11.06 24.26 -1.52
CA ARG A 51 12.20 23.57 -2.11
C ARG A 51 11.80 22.15 -2.52
N LYS A 52 11.85 21.89 -3.83
CA LYS A 52 11.61 20.56 -4.41
C LYS A 52 12.70 19.58 -3.98
N ILE A 53 12.29 18.34 -3.81
CA ILE A 53 13.19 17.22 -3.56
C ILE A 53 13.96 16.90 -4.84
N ASP A 54 15.24 16.60 -4.69
CA ASP A 54 16.08 16.12 -5.78
C ASP A 54 15.60 14.74 -6.23
N LYS A 55 15.05 14.66 -7.46
CA LYS A 55 14.50 13.43 -8.02
C LYS A 55 15.52 12.31 -8.14
N ALA A 56 16.79 12.63 -8.46
CA ALA A 56 17.81 11.59 -8.56
C ALA A 56 18.09 10.96 -7.20
N LYS A 57 18.17 11.79 -6.15
CA LYS A 57 18.34 11.30 -4.77
C LYS A 57 17.14 10.51 -4.28
N LEU A 58 15.92 10.95 -4.58
CA LEU A 58 14.70 10.23 -4.24
C LEU A 58 14.65 8.86 -4.93
N ARG A 59 14.92 8.81 -6.23
CA ARG A 59 14.94 7.56 -7.02
C ARG A 59 16.00 6.58 -6.53
N SER A 60 17.17 7.08 -6.17
CA SER A 60 18.21 6.27 -5.51
C SER A 60 17.70 5.72 -4.17
N SER A 61 17.06 6.55 -3.35
CA SER A 61 16.45 6.15 -2.07
C SER A 61 15.37 5.07 -2.23
N ILE A 62 14.51 5.18 -3.26
CA ILE A 62 13.50 4.18 -3.64
C ILE A 62 14.18 2.87 -4.01
N THR A 63 15.18 2.93 -4.90
CA THR A 63 15.89 1.76 -5.41
C THR A 63 16.52 0.97 -4.27
N ILE A 64 17.30 1.62 -3.40
CA ILE A 64 17.98 0.90 -2.32
C ILE A 64 16.99 0.37 -1.25
N ALA A 65 15.84 1.01 -1.04
CA ALA A 65 14.79 0.46 -0.17
C ALA A 65 14.17 -0.82 -0.74
N ALA A 66 13.96 -0.87 -2.06
CA ALA A 66 13.49 -2.07 -2.72
C ALA A 66 14.54 -3.18 -2.72
N GLU A 67 15.82 -2.84 -2.98
CA GLU A 67 16.95 -3.77 -2.87
C GLU A 67 17.05 -4.38 -1.49
N TYR A 68 16.92 -3.58 -0.42
CA TYR A 68 16.85 -4.11 0.94
C TYR A 68 15.77 -5.18 1.09
N LEU A 69 14.54 -4.94 0.58
CA LEU A 69 13.48 -5.94 0.66
C LEU A 69 13.82 -7.21 -0.14
N MET A 70 14.39 -7.07 -1.34
CA MET A 70 14.76 -8.20 -2.20
C MET A 70 15.89 -9.04 -1.59
N ASP A 71 16.90 -8.40 -1.03
CA ASP A 71 18.07 -9.04 -0.41
C ASP A 71 17.75 -9.70 0.94
N ASN A 72 16.59 -9.38 1.52
CA ASN A 72 16.10 -9.97 2.77
C ASN A 72 14.95 -10.96 2.52
N ILE A 73 15.00 -11.70 1.41
CA ILE A 73 14.13 -12.84 1.10
C ILE A 73 14.99 -14.11 1.09
N ASP A 74 14.59 -15.13 1.85
CA ASP A 74 15.25 -16.44 1.83
C ASP A 74 14.87 -17.26 0.58
N ASP A 75 15.51 -18.42 0.42
CA ASP A 75 15.30 -19.30 -0.74
C ASP A 75 13.86 -19.82 -0.84
N ASP A 76 13.17 -19.95 0.30
CA ASP A 76 11.76 -20.36 0.35
C ASP A 76 10.79 -19.24 -0.04
N GLY A 77 11.27 -17.98 -0.07
CA GLY A 77 10.49 -16.78 -0.33
C GLY A 77 9.97 -16.08 0.92
N LYS A 78 10.36 -16.52 2.11
CA LYS A 78 10.03 -15.85 3.37
C LYS A 78 10.98 -14.67 3.56
N PHE A 79 10.43 -13.52 3.94
CA PHE A 79 11.29 -12.41 4.33
C PHE A 79 12.04 -12.68 5.64
N VAL A 80 13.26 -12.19 5.76
CA VAL A 80 13.90 -11.92 7.06
C VAL A 80 13.14 -10.77 7.72
N TYR A 81 12.26 -11.10 8.66
CA TYR A 81 11.23 -10.17 9.14
C TYR A 81 11.78 -8.91 9.81
N LYS A 82 12.88 -9.08 10.55
CA LYS A 82 13.42 -8.08 11.44
C LYS A 82 14.92 -8.25 11.54
N ARG A 83 15.64 -7.13 11.50
CA ARG A 83 17.07 -7.01 11.81
C ARG A 83 17.30 -5.81 12.72
N ASN A 84 18.48 -5.70 13.32
CA ASN A 84 18.88 -4.51 14.06
C ASN A 84 20.22 -4.02 13.53
N LYS A 85 20.39 -2.69 13.45
CA LYS A 85 21.66 -2.07 13.10
C LYS A 85 22.75 -2.38 14.13
N ASP A 86 22.38 -2.47 15.39
CA ASP A 86 23.26 -2.97 16.45
C ASP A 86 23.20 -4.50 16.47
N SER A 87 24.30 -5.15 16.07
CA SER A 87 24.41 -6.61 16.01
C SER A 87 24.44 -7.28 17.39
N THR A 88 24.62 -6.52 18.47
CA THR A 88 24.57 -7.04 19.84
C THR A 88 23.13 -7.17 20.37
N VAL A 89 22.16 -6.52 19.72
CA VAL A 89 20.76 -6.59 20.13
C VAL A 89 20.13 -7.89 19.63
N GLU A 90 19.68 -8.73 20.55
CA GLU A 90 18.95 -9.95 20.22
C GLU A 90 17.61 -9.63 19.54
N VAL A 91 17.41 -10.22 18.37
CA VAL A 91 16.20 -10.03 17.57
C VAL A 91 15.27 -11.22 17.74
N ASN A 92 14.09 -11.02 18.35
CA ASN A 92 13.12 -12.09 18.45
C ASN A 92 12.68 -12.63 17.09
N HIS A 93 12.45 -13.94 17.03
CA HIS A 93 12.10 -14.65 15.80
C HIS A 93 10.60 -14.61 15.46
N LYS A 94 9.79 -13.77 16.14
CA LYS A 94 8.36 -13.65 15.85
C LYS A 94 8.15 -13.12 14.44
N TYR A 95 7.20 -13.70 13.73
CA TYR A 95 6.85 -13.35 12.36
C TYR A 95 5.44 -12.80 12.29
N ASN A 96 5.20 -11.88 11.35
CA ASN A 96 3.86 -11.34 11.13
C ASN A 96 3.42 -11.55 9.68
N THR A 97 2.54 -12.52 9.50
CA THR A 97 1.88 -12.87 8.22
C THR A 97 1.29 -11.65 7.49
N LEU A 98 0.72 -10.68 8.21
CA LEU A 98 0.14 -9.48 7.59
C LEU A 98 1.22 -8.62 6.91
N ARG A 99 2.38 -8.51 7.56
CA ARG A 99 3.49 -7.69 7.06
C ARG A 99 4.16 -8.34 5.86
N HIS A 100 4.21 -9.67 5.82
CA HIS A 100 4.65 -10.38 4.62
C HIS A 100 3.81 -9.99 3.40
N ALA A 101 2.48 -10.09 3.50
CA ALA A 101 1.58 -9.72 2.40
C ALA A 101 1.74 -8.23 1.99
N GLY A 102 1.85 -7.32 2.96
CA GLY A 102 2.14 -5.92 2.69
C GLY A 102 3.46 -5.69 1.94
N SER A 103 4.52 -6.40 2.31
CA SER A 103 5.82 -6.32 1.64
C SER A 103 5.80 -6.90 0.22
N VAL A 104 5.02 -7.96 -0.03
CA VAL A 104 4.75 -8.45 -1.40
C VAL A 104 4.11 -7.35 -2.25
N TYR A 105 3.10 -6.66 -1.72
CA TYR A 105 2.46 -5.55 -2.41
C TYR A 105 3.44 -4.40 -2.71
N ALA A 106 4.33 -4.04 -1.76
CA ALA A 106 5.33 -3.00 -2.02
C ALA A 106 6.33 -3.37 -3.13
N LEU A 107 6.73 -4.65 -3.22
CA LEU A 107 7.58 -5.11 -4.34
C LEU A 107 6.81 -5.09 -5.67
N CYS A 108 5.51 -5.40 -5.68
CA CYS A 108 4.69 -5.23 -6.88
C CYS A 108 4.68 -3.76 -7.34
N ARG A 109 4.46 -2.82 -6.40
CA ARG A 109 4.51 -1.37 -6.67
C ARG A 109 5.87 -0.93 -7.20
N TYR A 110 6.96 -1.46 -6.65
CA TYR A 110 8.30 -1.15 -7.15
C TYR A 110 8.55 -1.70 -8.56
N TYR A 111 8.09 -2.91 -8.87
CA TYR A 111 8.16 -3.44 -10.23
C TYR A 111 7.39 -2.58 -11.23
N GLU A 112 6.15 -2.19 -10.91
CA GLU A 112 5.35 -1.29 -11.76
C GLU A 112 6.03 0.08 -11.96
N TYR A 113 6.74 0.56 -10.94
CA TYR A 113 7.46 1.83 -10.98
C TYR A 113 8.75 1.77 -11.81
N SER A 114 9.52 0.69 -11.68
CA SER A 114 10.90 0.60 -12.19
C SER A 114 11.08 -0.31 -13.41
N ASN A 115 10.18 -1.27 -13.62
CA ASN A 115 10.36 -2.44 -14.49
C ASN A 115 11.63 -3.27 -14.16
N ASP A 116 12.15 -3.24 -12.92
CA ASP A 116 13.27 -4.08 -12.50
C ASP A 116 12.84 -5.57 -12.47
N LYS A 117 13.40 -6.38 -13.37
CA LYS A 117 13.07 -7.81 -13.47
C LYS A 117 13.42 -8.59 -12.19
N ARG A 118 14.44 -8.17 -11.44
CA ARG A 118 14.76 -8.78 -10.13
C ARG A 118 13.60 -8.61 -9.15
N ALA A 119 12.90 -7.48 -9.21
CA ALA A 119 11.73 -7.23 -8.38
C ALA A 119 10.59 -8.18 -8.75
N LEU A 120 10.37 -8.47 -10.05
CA LEU A 120 9.35 -9.45 -10.45
C LEU A 120 9.70 -10.85 -9.96
N GLU A 121 10.96 -11.27 -10.06
CA GLU A 121 11.42 -12.55 -9.53
C GLU A 121 11.22 -12.65 -8.01
N ALA A 122 11.57 -11.58 -7.27
CA ALA A 122 11.33 -11.47 -5.84
C ALA A 122 9.84 -11.57 -5.50
N VAL A 123 8.97 -10.83 -6.23
CA VAL A 123 7.50 -10.88 -6.10
C VAL A 123 6.99 -12.30 -6.26
N VAL A 124 7.39 -13.02 -7.31
CA VAL A 124 6.93 -14.39 -7.57
C VAL A 124 7.36 -15.34 -6.46
N ARG A 125 8.61 -15.23 -6.00
CA ARG A 125 9.15 -16.08 -4.93
C ARG A 125 8.39 -15.87 -3.61
N THR A 126 8.25 -14.61 -3.21
CA THR A 126 7.63 -14.29 -1.92
C THR A 126 6.11 -14.50 -1.92
N ALA A 127 5.42 -14.16 -3.02
CA ALA A 127 4.02 -14.51 -3.18
C ALA A 127 3.82 -16.04 -3.19
N GLY A 128 4.79 -16.79 -3.72
CA GLY A 128 4.81 -18.25 -3.68
C GLY A 128 4.82 -18.77 -2.25
N TYR A 129 5.64 -18.18 -1.39
CA TYR A 129 5.65 -18.50 0.04
C TYR A 129 4.29 -18.22 0.70
N LEU A 130 3.69 -17.04 0.44
CA LEU A 130 2.35 -16.70 0.93
C LEU A 130 1.31 -17.74 0.49
N LYS A 131 1.27 -18.08 -0.80
CA LYS A 131 0.33 -19.04 -1.38
C LYS A 131 0.49 -20.44 -0.78
N ARG A 132 1.72 -20.94 -0.61
CA ARG A 132 1.96 -22.30 -0.09
C ARG A 132 1.73 -22.43 1.41
N ASN A 133 2.10 -21.42 2.19
CA ASN A 133 2.19 -21.54 3.65
C ASN A 133 1.04 -20.87 4.39
N MET A 134 0.50 -19.78 3.85
CA MET A 134 -0.47 -18.94 4.56
C MET A 134 -1.90 -19.09 4.03
N LEU A 135 -2.08 -19.48 2.77
CA LEU A 135 -3.39 -19.63 2.18
C LEU A 135 -3.96 -21.04 2.43
N ALA A 136 -5.16 -21.13 2.98
CA ALA A 136 -5.86 -22.41 3.11
C ALA A 136 -7.39 -22.23 3.24
N PRO A 137 -8.19 -23.27 2.90
CA PRO A 137 -9.64 -23.24 3.05
C PRO A 137 -10.12 -22.96 4.48
N ILE A 138 -11.31 -22.39 4.61
CA ILE A 138 -12.02 -22.28 5.89
C ILE A 138 -12.83 -23.56 6.11
N LYS A 139 -12.61 -24.27 7.21
CA LYS A 139 -13.26 -25.56 7.49
C LYS A 139 -14.80 -25.43 7.46
N MET A 140 -15.45 -26.33 6.72
CA MET A 140 -16.91 -26.39 6.44
C MET A 140 -17.48 -25.20 5.64
N HIS A 141 -16.61 -24.41 5.03
CA HIS A 141 -16.98 -23.40 4.06
C HIS A 141 -16.14 -23.65 2.80
N ASP A 142 -16.56 -24.62 1.99
CA ASP A 142 -15.78 -25.14 0.86
C ASP A 142 -15.51 -24.07 -0.21
N ASN A 143 -16.24 -22.96 -0.19
CA ASN A 143 -16.10 -21.80 -1.06
C ASN A 143 -15.33 -20.63 -0.45
N LEU A 144 -14.68 -20.79 0.71
CA LEU A 144 -13.95 -19.71 1.38
C LEU A 144 -12.47 -20.08 1.59
N MET A 145 -11.58 -19.13 1.30
CA MET A 145 -10.16 -19.23 1.65
C MET A 145 -9.76 -18.12 2.62
N GLY A 146 -8.86 -18.47 3.54
CA GLY A 146 -8.30 -17.54 4.51
C GLY A 146 -6.79 -17.40 4.36
N VAL A 147 -6.29 -16.20 4.66
CA VAL A 147 -4.87 -15.96 4.90
C VAL A 147 -4.58 -16.16 6.39
N TRP A 148 -4.00 -17.31 6.71
CA TRP A 148 -3.84 -17.82 8.06
C TRP A 148 -2.61 -17.27 8.76
N SER A 149 -2.83 -16.69 9.94
CA SER A 149 -1.79 -16.53 10.95
C SER A 149 -1.72 -17.83 11.76
N ARG A 150 -0.65 -18.62 11.56
CA ARG A 150 -0.44 -19.89 12.28
C ARG A 150 0.76 -19.80 13.23
N PRO A 151 0.72 -20.49 14.39
CA PRO A 151 1.83 -20.52 15.35
C PRO A 151 3.17 -20.92 14.73
N GLN A 152 3.13 -21.92 13.84
CA GLN A 152 4.32 -22.44 13.14
C GLN A 152 4.93 -21.44 12.16
N ILE A 153 4.14 -20.46 11.69
CA ILE A 153 4.60 -19.42 10.77
C ILE A 153 5.05 -18.19 11.57
N ASN A 154 4.22 -17.79 12.55
CA ASN A 154 4.40 -16.60 13.36
C ASN A 154 5.48 -16.77 14.44
N ASN A 155 5.95 -18.00 14.70
CA ASN A 155 6.87 -18.33 15.79
C ASN A 155 6.35 -17.75 17.12
N ASP A 156 5.07 -17.99 17.40
CA ASP A 156 4.40 -17.59 18.63
C ASP A 156 3.56 -18.74 19.18
N GLY A 157 3.20 -18.68 20.47
CA GLY A 157 2.31 -19.65 21.11
C GLY A 157 0.82 -19.37 20.92
N SER A 158 0.45 -18.63 19.87
CA SER A 158 -0.95 -18.23 19.66
C SER A 158 -1.80 -19.38 19.10
N THR A 159 -3.08 -19.13 18.82
CA THR A 159 -3.93 -20.08 18.09
C THR A 159 -4.02 -19.68 16.62
N ALA A 160 -4.17 -20.68 15.73
CA ALA A 160 -4.37 -20.42 14.31
C ALA A 160 -5.63 -19.56 14.10
N ILE A 161 -5.48 -18.47 13.37
CA ILE A 161 -6.51 -17.43 13.24
C ILE A 161 -6.44 -16.78 11.85
N VAL A 162 -7.60 -16.42 11.31
CA VAL A 162 -7.67 -15.53 10.14
C VAL A 162 -8.00 -14.13 10.65
N LYS A 163 -7.07 -13.20 10.43
CA LYS A 163 -7.24 -11.78 10.80
C LYS A 163 -7.77 -11.04 9.59
N LEU A 164 -8.78 -10.19 9.77
CA LEU A 164 -9.40 -9.45 8.66
C LEU A 164 -8.36 -8.71 7.81
N GLY A 165 -7.45 -7.98 8.45
CA GLY A 165 -6.38 -7.25 7.76
C GLY A 165 -5.39 -8.15 7.02
N GLY A 166 -5.11 -9.35 7.55
CA GLY A 166 -4.24 -10.33 6.86
C GLY A 166 -4.89 -10.89 5.61
N ASN A 167 -6.20 -11.13 5.67
CA ASN A 167 -6.95 -11.56 4.51
C ASN A 167 -7.06 -10.43 3.47
N GLY A 168 -7.30 -9.18 3.91
CA GLY A 168 -7.32 -8.00 3.04
C GLY A 168 -5.98 -7.75 2.33
N LEU A 169 -4.87 -7.75 3.07
CA LEU A 169 -3.54 -7.55 2.50
C LEU A 169 -3.10 -8.75 1.65
N GLY A 170 -3.47 -9.98 1.99
CA GLY A 170 -3.18 -11.13 1.15
C GLY A 170 -3.95 -11.09 -0.18
N LEU A 171 -5.23 -10.68 -0.15
CA LEU A 171 -6.00 -10.45 -1.37
C LEU A 171 -5.38 -9.34 -2.22
N LEU A 172 -4.99 -8.22 -1.59
CA LEU A 172 -4.28 -7.12 -2.25
C LEU A 172 -3.01 -7.61 -2.93
N ALA A 173 -2.14 -8.31 -2.21
CA ALA A 173 -0.88 -8.83 -2.72
C ALA A 173 -1.11 -9.78 -3.90
N LEU A 174 -1.94 -10.82 -3.71
CA LEU A 174 -2.18 -11.85 -4.72
C LEU A 174 -2.88 -11.29 -5.97
N SER A 175 -3.79 -10.33 -5.83
CA SER A 175 -4.41 -9.66 -6.98
C SER A 175 -3.38 -8.85 -7.78
N ASN A 176 -2.45 -8.15 -7.12
CA ASN A 176 -1.38 -7.44 -7.84
C ASN A 176 -0.39 -8.41 -8.49
N VAL A 177 -0.04 -9.51 -7.83
CA VAL A 177 0.85 -10.53 -8.43
C VAL A 177 0.21 -11.12 -9.68
N GLU A 178 -1.10 -11.43 -9.66
CA GLU A 178 -1.82 -11.92 -10.84
C GLU A 178 -1.83 -10.91 -11.99
N LYS A 179 -1.96 -9.60 -11.69
CA LYS A 179 -1.82 -8.54 -12.72
C LYS A 179 -0.45 -8.54 -13.37
N LEU A 180 0.62 -8.78 -12.60
CA LEU A 180 2.00 -8.76 -13.08
C LEU A 180 2.44 -10.07 -13.75
N LYS A 181 1.88 -11.19 -13.30
CA LYS A 181 2.17 -12.54 -13.78
C LYS A 181 0.86 -13.33 -13.85
N ALA A 182 0.21 -13.27 -15.01
CA ALA A 182 -1.01 -14.04 -15.28
C ALA A 182 -0.79 -15.53 -15.04
N GLY A 183 -1.79 -16.19 -14.45
CA GLY A 183 -1.77 -17.61 -14.10
C GLY A 183 -1.02 -17.93 -12.80
N PHE A 184 -0.62 -16.92 -12.02
CA PHE A 184 0.01 -17.13 -10.72
C PHE A 184 -0.98 -17.73 -9.71
N ILE A 185 -2.23 -17.26 -9.73
CA ILE A 185 -3.31 -17.72 -8.86
C ILE A 185 -4.64 -17.72 -9.62
N SER A 186 -5.48 -18.75 -9.39
CA SER A 186 -6.75 -18.85 -10.12
C SER A 186 -7.73 -17.76 -9.70
N ALA A 187 -8.58 -17.33 -10.64
CA ALA A 187 -9.68 -16.42 -10.36
C ALA A 187 -10.59 -16.95 -9.23
N ASP A 188 -10.92 -18.24 -9.25
CA ASP A 188 -11.72 -18.88 -8.21
C ASP A 188 -11.08 -18.73 -6.82
N THR A 189 -9.76 -18.91 -6.72
CA THR A 189 -9.07 -18.76 -5.45
C THR A 189 -9.15 -17.31 -4.95
N LEU A 190 -8.95 -16.32 -5.83
CA LEU A 190 -9.08 -14.91 -5.47
C LEU A 190 -10.51 -14.59 -5.01
N ASP A 191 -11.51 -15.11 -5.71
CA ASP A 191 -12.92 -14.96 -5.33
C ASP A 191 -13.19 -15.59 -3.96
N MET A 192 -12.66 -16.78 -3.65
CA MET A 192 -12.81 -17.43 -2.34
C MET A 192 -12.18 -16.61 -1.20
N ILE A 193 -11.06 -15.94 -1.44
CA ILE A 193 -10.42 -15.04 -0.45
C ILE A 193 -11.29 -13.79 -0.25
N ALA A 194 -11.83 -13.22 -1.33
CA ALA A 194 -12.69 -12.04 -1.27
C ALA A 194 -14.06 -12.35 -0.64
N ASP A 195 -14.64 -13.50 -0.94
CA ASP A 195 -15.90 -13.97 -0.37
C ASP A 195 -15.77 -14.24 1.13
N PHE A 196 -14.56 -14.57 1.62
CA PHE A 196 -14.30 -14.59 3.06
C PHE A 196 -14.39 -13.18 3.68
N LEU A 197 -13.93 -12.13 3.00
CA LEU A 197 -14.10 -10.76 3.49
C LEU A 197 -15.59 -10.37 3.54
N LEU A 198 -16.39 -10.79 2.54
CA LEU A 198 -17.84 -10.59 2.55
C LEU A 198 -18.50 -11.33 3.71
N PHE A 199 -18.10 -12.58 3.98
CA PHE A 199 -18.54 -13.35 5.14
C PHE A 199 -18.21 -12.65 6.48
N MET A 200 -17.10 -11.92 6.54
CA MET A 200 -16.69 -11.13 7.70
C MET A 200 -17.40 -9.77 7.80
N GLN A 201 -18.11 -9.33 6.76
CA GLN A 201 -18.81 -8.05 6.74
C GLN A 201 -20.15 -8.16 7.48
N LYS A 202 -20.47 -7.12 8.24
CA LYS A 202 -21.72 -6.97 9.00
C LYS A 202 -22.76 -6.24 8.15
N PRO A 203 -24.06 -6.38 8.44
CA PRO A 203 -25.12 -5.67 7.71
C PRO A 203 -24.99 -4.14 7.71
N ASN A 204 -24.27 -3.55 8.68
CA ASN A 204 -24.05 -2.11 8.74
C ASN A 204 -22.81 -1.62 7.96
N GLY A 205 -22.17 -2.49 7.19
CA GLY A 205 -20.96 -2.21 6.39
C GLY A 205 -19.64 -2.40 7.15
N GLY A 206 -19.66 -2.43 8.48
CA GLY A 206 -18.47 -2.72 9.28
C GLY A 206 -18.05 -4.19 9.19
N PHE A 207 -16.92 -4.55 9.79
CA PHE A 207 -16.42 -5.94 9.77
C PHE A 207 -16.26 -6.53 11.18
N TYR A 208 -16.27 -7.85 11.25
CA TYR A 208 -15.59 -8.58 12.33
C TYR A 208 -14.08 -8.52 12.13
N SER A 209 -13.30 -8.51 13.21
CA SER A 209 -11.83 -8.33 13.10
C SER A 209 -11.07 -9.64 12.95
N LYS A 210 -11.61 -10.74 13.47
CA LYS A 210 -10.94 -12.03 13.54
C LYS A 210 -11.94 -13.17 13.31
N TYR A 211 -11.44 -14.27 12.76
CA TYR A 211 -12.17 -15.54 12.70
C TYR A 211 -11.36 -16.63 13.39
N TYR A 212 -11.97 -17.26 14.40
CA TYR A 212 -11.38 -18.37 15.15
C TYR A 212 -11.96 -19.70 14.66
N PRO A 213 -11.18 -20.58 14.01
CA PRO A 213 -11.69 -21.83 13.47
C PRO A 213 -12.15 -22.82 14.55
N GLY A 214 -11.40 -22.93 15.65
CA GLY A 214 -11.73 -23.85 16.74
C GLY A 214 -13.08 -23.54 17.39
N LYS A 215 -13.54 -22.29 17.26
CA LYS A 215 -14.84 -21.82 17.76
C LYS A 215 -15.85 -21.59 16.64
N LYS A 216 -15.45 -21.74 15.37
CA LYS A 216 -16.24 -21.42 14.17
C LYS A 216 -16.87 -20.01 14.25
N GLN A 217 -16.14 -19.07 14.85
CA GLN A 217 -16.69 -17.82 15.34
C GLN A 217 -16.01 -16.61 14.71
N ARG A 218 -16.84 -15.68 14.20
CA ARG A 218 -16.43 -14.31 13.87
C ARG A 218 -16.40 -13.48 15.15
N ASP A 219 -15.32 -12.75 15.36
CA ASP A 219 -15.04 -12.01 16.61
C ASP A 219 -14.64 -10.57 16.31
N ASP A 220 -15.20 -9.66 17.11
CA ASP A 220 -14.95 -8.22 17.11
C ASP A 220 -14.78 -7.65 18.52
N SER A 221 -14.58 -8.50 19.53
CA SER A 221 -14.27 -8.08 20.91
C SER A 221 -13.05 -7.17 20.99
N TRP A 222 -12.09 -7.37 20.07
CA TRP A 222 -11.03 -6.42 19.79
C TRP A 222 -11.04 -6.06 18.30
N THR A 223 -10.91 -4.77 18.00
CA THR A 223 -10.83 -4.30 16.60
C THR A 223 -9.53 -3.54 16.33
N SER A 224 -8.88 -3.89 15.23
CA SER A 224 -7.74 -3.12 14.73
C SER A 224 -8.28 -1.90 13.98
N LEU A 225 -7.63 -0.75 14.19
CA LEU A 225 -7.88 0.46 13.42
C LEU A 225 -7.78 0.21 11.90
N TYR A 226 -6.78 -0.57 11.48
CA TYR A 226 -6.36 -0.65 10.08
C TYR A 226 -7.10 -1.71 9.26
N TYR A 227 -7.62 -2.76 9.91
CA TYR A 227 -8.16 -3.92 9.19
C TYR A 227 -9.32 -3.59 8.23
N PRO A 228 -10.27 -2.70 8.57
CA PRO A 228 -11.33 -2.35 7.62
C PRO A 228 -10.79 -1.68 6.35
N GLY A 229 -9.80 -0.81 6.46
CA GLY A 229 -9.15 -0.16 5.31
C GLY A 229 -8.36 -1.15 4.46
N GLU A 230 -7.61 -2.06 5.10
CA GLU A 230 -6.87 -3.14 4.43
C GLU A 230 -7.82 -4.09 3.66
N ALA A 231 -8.95 -4.45 4.26
CA ALA A 231 -9.97 -5.28 3.61
C ALA A 231 -10.64 -4.56 2.42
N ALA A 232 -11.03 -3.30 2.59
CA ALA A 232 -11.60 -2.50 1.51
C ALA A 232 -10.64 -2.37 0.32
N LEU A 233 -9.34 -2.12 0.58
CA LEU A 233 -8.34 -2.02 -0.46
C LEU A 233 -8.11 -3.34 -1.19
N GLY A 234 -8.07 -4.48 -0.47
CA GLY A 234 -7.98 -5.80 -1.09
C GLY A 234 -9.16 -6.10 -2.03
N LEU A 235 -10.40 -5.81 -1.58
CA LEU A 235 -11.61 -5.97 -2.39
C LEU A 235 -11.58 -5.11 -3.65
N LEU A 236 -11.14 -3.86 -3.54
CA LEU A 236 -10.98 -2.95 -4.69
C LEU A 236 -9.90 -3.45 -5.66
N SER A 237 -8.80 -4.01 -5.15
CA SER A 237 -7.73 -4.55 -5.98
C SER A 237 -8.19 -5.73 -6.84
N LEU A 238 -9.00 -6.63 -6.27
CA LEU A 238 -9.64 -7.72 -7.01
C LEU A 238 -10.71 -7.21 -7.96
N TYR A 239 -11.50 -6.22 -7.55
CA TYR A 239 -12.51 -5.60 -8.41
C TYR A 239 -11.90 -5.10 -9.74
N GLU A 240 -10.70 -4.51 -9.69
CA GLU A 240 -9.98 -4.09 -10.91
C GLU A 240 -9.61 -5.23 -11.86
N LEU A 241 -9.57 -6.48 -11.40
CA LEU A 241 -9.30 -7.65 -12.23
C LEU A 241 -10.57 -8.22 -12.88
N ASN A 242 -11.67 -8.26 -12.14
CA ASN A 242 -12.84 -9.05 -12.53
C ASN A 242 -14.14 -8.25 -12.70
N ASN A 243 -14.13 -6.96 -12.35
CA ASN A 243 -15.28 -6.05 -12.41
C ASN A 243 -16.54 -6.59 -11.71
N LYS A 244 -16.40 -7.43 -10.67
CA LYS A 244 -17.56 -7.99 -9.94
C LYS A 244 -18.13 -6.97 -8.95
N PRO A 245 -19.35 -6.43 -9.16
CA PRO A 245 -19.86 -5.31 -8.36
C PRO A 245 -20.03 -5.62 -6.86
N LYS A 246 -20.15 -6.90 -6.47
CA LYS A 246 -20.22 -7.29 -5.06
C LYS A 246 -19.00 -6.82 -4.26
N TYR A 247 -17.80 -6.86 -4.85
CA TYR A 247 -16.57 -6.47 -4.17
C TYR A 247 -16.42 -4.94 -4.06
N LEU A 248 -16.79 -4.22 -5.13
CA LEU A 248 -16.84 -2.76 -5.12
C LEU A 248 -17.82 -2.24 -4.05
N ASN A 249 -19.04 -2.78 -4.02
CA ASN A 249 -20.06 -2.34 -3.07
C ASN A 249 -19.65 -2.65 -1.63
N ALA A 250 -19.10 -3.83 -1.35
CA ALA A 250 -18.61 -4.17 -0.03
C ALA A 250 -17.49 -3.24 0.47
N ALA A 251 -16.53 -2.88 -0.40
CA ALA A 251 -15.50 -1.91 -0.06
C ALA A 251 -16.09 -0.51 0.22
N ALA A 252 -17.06 -0.08 -0.60
CA ALA A 252 -17.74 1.20 -0.43
C ALA A 252 -18.53 1.27 0.90
N ASP A 253 -19.23 0.19 1.25
CA ASP A 253 -19.99 0.08 2.50
C ASP A 253 -19.06 0.11 3.73
N ALA A 254 -17.88 -0.51 3.64
CA ALA A 254 -16.86 -0.43 4.68
C ALA A 254 -16.36 1.00 4.92
N LEU A 255 -16.06 1.73 3.85
CA LEU A 255 -15.63 3.12 3.94
C LEU A 255 -16.76 4.03 4.45
N ALA A 256 -18.00 3.79 4.03
CA ALA A 256 -19.17 4.50 4.54
C ALA A 256 -19.43 4.22 6.03
N TYR A 257 -19.21 2.98 6.49
CA TYR A 257 -19.26 2.64 7.91
C TYR A 257 -18.22 3.42 8.72
N LEU A 258 -16.96 3.48 8.25
CA LEU A 258 -15.91 4.28 8.91
C LEU A 258 -16.27 5.76 8.96
N ALA A 259 -16.82 6.31 7.86
CA ALA A 259 -17.31 7.67 7.80
C ALA A 259 -18.41 7.94 8.84
N LYS A 260 -19.39 7.04 8.97
CA LYS A 260 -20.45 7.14 9.96
C LYS A 260 -19.89 7.07 11.40
N LYS A 261 -18.99 6.12 11.68
CA LYS A 261 -18.38 5.90 13.00
C LYS A 261 -17.58 7.11 13.51
N ARG A 262 -17.00 7.88 12.60
CA ARG A 262 -16.13 9.04 12.90
C ARG A 262 -16.84 10.40 12.72
N LYS A 263 -18.08 10.42 12.27
CA LYS A 263 -18.85 11.66 12.04
C LYS A 263 -18.89 12.54 13.30
N GLY A 264 -18.64 13.83 13.13
CA GLY A 264 -18.69 14.84 14.20
C GLY A 264 -17.44 14.93 15.08
N LYS A 265 -16.47 14.01 14.95
CA LYS A 265 -15.21 14.08 15.73
C LYS A 265 -14.23 15.08 15.11
N LEU A 266 -13.59 15.91 15.94
CA LEU A 266 -12.55 16.82 15.45
C LEU A 266 -11.26 16.07 15.11
N ARG A 267 -10.83 15.17 16.01
CA ARG A 267 -9.65 14.31 15.84
C ARG A 267 -10.10 12.86 15.64
N VAL A 268 -9.49 12.22 14.65
CA VAL A 268 -9.70 10.81 14.29
C VAL A 268 -8.37 10.16 14.00
N GLU A 269 -8.33 8.84 14.07
CA GLU A 269 -7.07 8.11 13.91
C GLU A 269 -6.53 8.22 12.47
N ALA A 270 -5.19 8.22 12.34
CA ALA A 270 -4.46 8.29 11.06
C ALA A 270 -4.60 6.98 10.23
N ASP A 271 -5.78 6.76 9.70
CA ASP A 271 -6.18 5.55 8.96
C ASP A 271 -5.79 5.64 7.48
N HIS A 272 -4.50 5.51 7.22
CA HIS A 272 -3.93 5.62 5.86
C HIS A 272 -4.49 4.59 4.88
N TRP A 273 -4.72 3.34 5.29
CA TRP A 273 -5.33 2.33 4.43
C TRP A 273 -6.73 2.72 3.97
N ALA A 274 -7.55 3.34 4.82
CA ALA A 274 -8.85 3.86 4.41
C ALA A 274 -8.72 5.02 3.39
N LEU A 275 -7.68 5.86 3.51
CA LEU A 275 -7.40 6.91 2.53
C LEU A 275 -6.96 6.34 1.17
N ILE A 276 -6.08 5.34 1.17
CA ILE A 276 -5.66 4.64 -0.05
C ILE A 276 -6.87 3.96 -0.71
N ALA A 277 -7.68 3.21 0.06
CA ALA A 277 -8.90 2.58 -0.46
C ALA A 277 -9.89 3.62 -1.00
N THR A 278 -10.04 4.78 -0.34
CA THR A 278 -10.89 5.88 -0.83
C THR A 278 -10.37 6.42 -2.17
N SER A 279 -9.06 6.63 -2.32
CA SER A 279 -8.47 7.05 -3.59
C SER A 279 -8.77 6.05 -4.71
N VAL A 280 -8.55 4.75 -4.48
CA VAL A 280 -8.84 3.70 -5.47
C VAL A 280 -10.32 3.65 -5.81
N LEU A 281 -11.22 3.76 -4.82
CA LEU A 281 -12.66 3.78 -5.04
C LEU A 281 -13.10 4.97 -5.89
N PHE A 282 -12.52 6.16 -5.67
CA PHE A 282 -12.91 7.39 -6.34
C PHE A 282 -12.36 7.49 -7.76
N ALA A 283 -11.27 6.77 -8.05
CA ALA A 283 -10.80 6.57 -9.42
C ALA A 283 -11.74 5.69 -10.26
N LYS A 284 -12.78 5.07 -9.66
CA LYS A 284 -13.82 4.33 -10.39
C LYS A 284 -15.02 5.22 -10.67
N ASP A 285 -15.31 5.45 -11.94
CA ASP A 285 -16.50 6.18 -12.39
C ASP A 285 -17.71 5.24 -12.45
N GLU A 286 -18.16 4.79 -11.29
CA GLU A 286 -19.20 3.76 -11.19
C GLU A 286 -20.28 4.09 -10.17
N ASN A 287 -21.46 3.52 -10.40
CA ASN A 287 -22.63 3.62 -9.54
C ASN A 287 -22.47 2.75 -8.30
N ILE A 288 -21.86 3.30 -7.26
CA ILE A 288 -21.81 2.67 -5.92
C ILE A 288 -23.04 3.09 -5.10
N LYS A 289 -23.61 2.16 -4.34
CA LYS A 289 -24.79 2.43 -3.48
C LYS A 289 -24.46 3.34 -2.30
N ALA A 290 -23.24 3.22 -1.77
CA ALA A 290 -22.80 3.97 -0.60
C ALA A 290 -22.67 5.48 -0.89
N ASN A 291 -22.86 6.30 0.14
CA ASN A 291 -22.83 7.76 0.01
C ASN A 291 -21.38 8.28 -0.22
N LYS A 292 -21.00 8.49 -1.50
CA LYS A 292 -19.69 9.04 -1.93
C LYS A 292 -19.34 10.35 -1.20
N LYS A 293 -20.31 11.23 -0.96
CA LYS A 293 -20.07 12.51 -0.26
C LYS A 293 -19.56 12.28 1.17
N ASN A 294 -20.16 11.36 1.92
CA ASN A 294 -19.74 11.05 3.28
C ASN A 294 -18.35 10.39 3.32
N ILE A 295 -18.05 9.50 2.38
CA ILE A 295 -16.72 8.87 2.26
C ILE A 295 -15.65 9.94 1.98
N ARG A 296 -15.92 10.88 1.05
CA ARG A 296 -15.00 12.00 0.76
C ARG A 296 -14.76 12.87 1.99
N LEU A 297 -15.83 13.23 2.70
CA LEU A 297 -15.73 14.04 3.92
C LEU A 297 -14.94 13.35 5.02
N HIS A 298 -15.06 12.02 5.14
CA HIS A 298 -14.25 11.21 6.04
C HIS A 298 -12.77 11.22 5.65
N GLY A 299 -12.43 11.07 4.37
CA GLY A 299 -11.04 11.18 3.92
C GLY A 299 -10.42 12.56 4.20
N ILE A 300 -11.20 13.63 4.00
CA ILE A 300 -10.81 15.00 4.39
C ILE A 300 -10.60 15.12 5.89
N GLN A 301 -11.50 14.55 6.71
CA GLN A 301 -11.42 14.58 8.17
C GLN A 301 -10.15 13.88 8.69
N VAL A 302 -9.83 12.68 8.17
CA VAL A 302 -8.61 11.96 8.53
C VAL A 302 -7.36 12.75 8.12
N SER A 303 -7.36 13.32 6.91
CA SER A 303 -6.24 14.16 6.42
C SER A 303 -6.00 15.37 7.33
N LYS A 304 -7.07 16.08 7.72
CA LYS A 304 -6.98 17.18 8.69
C LYS A 304 -6.44 16.72 10.05
N SER A 305 -6.88 15.58 10.55
CA SER A 305 -6.40 15.02 11.82
C SER A 305 -4.90 14.73 11.78
N ILE A 306 -4.40 14.16 10.68
CA ILE A 306 -2.96 13.93 10.44
C ILE A 306 -2.18 15.25 10.49
N LEU A 307 -2.68 16.30 9.83
CA LEU A 307 -2.03 17.61 9.78
C LEU A 307 -1.99 18.31 11.15
N LEU A 308 -2.98 18.05 12.02
CA LEU A 308 -3.01 18.60 13.38
C LEU A 308 -1.97 17.99 14.32
N GLU A 309 -1.49 16.77 14.03
CA GLU A 309 -0.53 16.07 14.88
C GLU A 309 0.91 16.57 14.71
N ASN A 310 1.18 17.46 13.72
CA ASN A 310 2.49 17.84 13.17
C ASN A 310 3.52 18.37 14.20
N PRO A 311 4.29 17.48 14.85
CA PRO A 311 4.96 17.81 16.11
C PRO A 311 6.41 18.29 15.92
N GLN A 312 7.01 18.11 14.73
CA GLN A 312 8.45 18.27 14.51
C GLN A 312 8.75 19.10 13.25
N ASN A 313 8.55 20.42 13.35
CA ASN A 313 8.72 21.39 12.25
C ASN A 313 9.94 22.33 12.40
N ILE A 314 10.81 22.09 13.36
CA ILE A 314 12.03 22.89 13.55
C ILE A 314 13.03 22.51 12.45
N SER A 315 13.39 23.44 11.58
CA SER A 315 14.21 23.17 10.37
C SER A 315 15.61 22.60 10.66
N SER A 316 16.20 22.96 11.80
CA SER A 316 17.49 22.42 12.26
C SER A 316 17.38 21.04 12.90
N SER A 317 16.18 20.57 13.22
CA SER A 317 15.98 19.29 13.91
C SER A 317 16.29 18.12 12.97
N PRO A 318 16.97 17.07 13.45
CA PRO A 318 17.02 15.81 12.72
C PRO A 318 15.62 15.19 12.57
N TYR A 319 14.61 15.61 13.33
CA TYR A 319 13.24 15.12 13.17
C TYR A 319 12.39 16.01 12.26
N PHE A 320 12.99 17.01 11.60
CA PHE A 320 12.28 17.88 10.66
C PHE A 320 11.53 17.05 9.60
N GLY A 321 10.21 17.22 9.56
CA GLY A 321 9.31 16.50 8.65
C GLY A 321 8.73 15.20 9.21
N SER A 322 9.10 14.78 10.42
CA SER A 322 8.44 13.67 11.12
C SER A 322 6.99 14.02 11.42
N LEU A 323 6.08 13.08 11.15
CA LEU A 323 4.67 13.14 11.54
C LEU A 323 4.39 12.29 12.78
N SER A 324 5.40 12.16 13.63
CA SER A 324 5.34 11.52 14.94
C SER A 324 6.19 12.30 15.92
N SER A 325 5.69 12.44 17.15
CA SER A 325 6.39 13.18 18.22
C SER A 325 7.64 12.46 18.70
N ASP A 326 7.68 11.14 18.53
CA ASP A 326 8.79 10.27 18.93
C ASP A 326 9.79 9.99 17.81
N GLY A 327 9.70 10.68 16.66
CA GLY A 327 10.66 10.51 15.57
C GLY A 327 10.64 9.13 14.90
N ARG A 328 9.58 8.35 15.08
CA ARG A 328 9.41 7.06 14.39
C ARG A 328 9.17 7.25 12.90
N VAL A 329 9.80 6.38 12.11
CA VAL A 329 9.78 6.49 10.64
C VAL A 329 8.49 5.93 10.05
N THR A 330 8.05 4.76 10.49
CA THR A 330 6.84 4.11 9.95
C THR A 330 5.56 4.91 10.15
N PRO A 331 5.27 5.50 11.34
CA PRO A 331 4.09 6.34 11.50
C PRO A 331 4.10 7.57 10.59
N THR A 332 5.28 8.10 10.26
CA THR A 332 5.44 9.16 9.26
C THR A 332 5.16 8.64 7.86
N ALA A 333 5.77 7.52 7.47
CA ALA A 333 5.55 6.89 6.17
C ALA A 333 4.07 6.56 5.92
N THR A 334 3.38 5.93 6.88
CA THR A 334 1.95 5.60 6.74
C THR A 334 1.10 6.86 6.60
N ARG A 335 1.38 7.92 7.37
CA ARG A 335 0.65 9.20 7.25
C ARG A 335 0.89 9.83 5.88
N MET A 336 2.10 9.74 5.36
CA MET A 336 2.42 10.20 4.01
C MET A 336 1.65 9.42 2.93
N GLU A 337 1.63 8.09 2.97
CA GLU A 337 0.83 7.30 2.01
C GLU A 337 -0.65 7.72 2.01
N GLY A 338 -1.21 7.93 3.21
CA GLY A 338 -2.58 8.40 3.35
C GLY A 338 -2.80 9.81 2.76
N LEU A 339 -1.92 10.76 3.06
CA LEU A 339 -2.00 12.13 2.55
C LEU A 339 -1.78 12.22 1.03
N LEU A 340 -0.83 11.46 0.49
CA LEU A 340 -0.57 11.35 -0.95
C LEU A 340 -1.79 10.75 -1.67
N ALA A 341 -2.43 9.72 -1.11
CA ALA A 341 -3.68 9.19 -1.63
C ALA A 341 -4.83 10.21 -1.55
N ALA A 342 -4.90 11.02 -0.48
CA ALA A 342 -5.94 12.02 -0.30
C ALA A 342 -5.92 13.11 -1.39
N LEU A 343 -4.74 13.50 -1.87
CA LEU A 343 -4.60 14.47 -2.97
C LEU A 343 -5.32 14.04 -4.26
N GLN A 344 -5.59 12.74 -4.44
CA GLN A 344 -6.26 12.20 -5.62
C GLN A 344 -7.79 12.32 -5.58
N PHE A 345 -8.39 12.71 -4.46
CA PHE A 345 -9.86 12.81 -4.34
C PHE A 345 -10.36 14.03 -3.57
N ILE A 346 -9.45 14.83 -3.00
CA ILE A 346 -9.80 16.13 -2.40
C ILE A 346 -10.15 17.12 -3.53
N PRO A 347 -11.32 17.78 -3.48
CA PRO A 347 -11.74 18.74 -4.52
C PRO A 347 -10.86 20.01 -4.56
N HIS A 348 -10.72 20.63 -5.74
CA HIS A 348 -9.93 21.86 -5.97
C HIS A 348 -10.33 23.02 -5.08
N GLU A 349 -11.60 23.11 -4.70
CA GLU A 349 -12.16 24.16 -3.84
C GLU A 349 -11.66 24.04 -2.38
N ARG A 350 -10.76 23.09 -2.09
CA ARG A 350 -10.08 22.91 -0.81
C ARG A 350 -8.59 23.24 -0.90
N GLU A 351 -8.22 24.24 -1.69
CA GLU A 351 -6.83 24.64 -1.97
C GLU A 351 -5.96 24.79 -0.70
N SER A 352 -6.43 25.49 0.33
CA SER A 352 -5.68 25.62 1.60
C SER A 352 -5.33 24.28 2.26
N LEU A 353 -6.24 23.30 2.19
CA LEU A 353 -5.96 21.95 2.68
C LEU A 353 -4.94 21.24 1.79
N ILE A 354 -5.09 21.35 0.46
CA ILE A 354 -4.14 20.78 -0.51
C ILE A 354 -2.73 21.34 -0.26
N TYR A 355 -2.60 22.64 -0.03
CA TYR A 355 -1.33 23.31 0.24
C TYR A 355 -0.70 22.82 1.54
N SER A 356 -1.52 22.68 2.59
CA SER A 356 -1.07 22.12 3.86
C SER A 356 -0.57 20.68 3.71
N ILE A 357 -1.24 19.89 2.88
CA ILE A 357 -0.83 18.52 2.56
C ILE A 357 0.49 18.51 1.78
N VAL A 358 0.60 19.28 0.69
CA VAL A 358 1.81 19.36 -0.16
C VAL A 358 3.04 19.80 0.63
N LEU A 359 2.91 20.82 1.47
CA LEU A 359 3.98 21.25 2.37
C LEU A 359 4.41 20.13 3.32
N THR A 360 3.45 19.42 3.89
CA THR A 360 3.68 18.37 4.88
C THR A 360 4.38 17.16 4.28
N ILE A 361 3.89 16.65 3.14
CA ILE A 361 4.49 15.49 2.47
C ILE A 361 5.87 15.80 1.89
N ASN A 362 6.13 17.04 1.45
CA ASN A 362 7.46 17.45 0.99
C ASN A 362 8.50 17.40 2.11
N LYS A 363 8.12 17.84 3.32
CA LYS A 363 8.99 17.68 4.50
C LYS A 363 9.13 16.21 4.89
N GLY A 364 8.01 15.47 4.87
CA GLY A 364 7.96 14.05 5.21
C GLY A 364 8.87 13.18 4.35
N VAL A 365 8.89 13.37 3.02
CA VAL A 365 9.75 12.58 2.14
C VAL A 365 11.23 12.86 2.41
N GLY A 366 11.58 14.11 2.71
CA GLY A 366 12.92 14.46 3.19
C GLY A 366 13.28 13.72 4.48
N PHE A 367 12.35 13.63 5.43
CA PHE A 367 12.55 12.86 6.67
C PHE A 367 12.75 11.36 6.40
N LEU A 368 11.96 10.75 5.51
CA LEU A 368 12.12 9.34 5.13
C LEU A 368 13.50 9.09 4.51
N MET A 369 13.89 9.91 3.53
CA MET A 369 15.19 9.81 2.86
C MET A 369 16.36 9.97 3.83
N ASN A 370 16.24 10.89 4.79
CA ASN A 370 17.27 11.16 5.80
C ASN A 370 17.32 10.10 6.91
N SER A 371 16.25 9.32 7.11
CA SER A 371 16.19 8.25 8.11
C SER A 371 16.70 6.91 7.57
N GLN A 372 16.75 6.75 6.25
CA GLN A 372 17.20 5.52 5.60
C GLN A 372 18.69 5.24 5.84
N ILE A 373 19.02 3.98 6.13
CA ILE A 373 20.40 3.52 6.26
C ILE A 373 21.08 3.54 4.88
N LYS A 374 22.22 4.21 4.76
CA LYS A 374 22.88 4.46 3.47
C LYS A 374 24.01 3.49 3.12
N GLU A 375 24.51 2.77 4.12
CA GLU A 375 25.71 1.93 4.01
C GLU A 375 25.65 0.71 4.95
N GLY A 376 26.58 -0.23 4.75
CA GLY A 376 26.66 -1.48 5.51
C GLY A 376 25.60 -2.51 5.11
N GLU A 377 25.51 -3.59 5.90
CA GLU A 377 24.64 -4.73 5.60
C GLU A 377 23.14 -4.41 5.56
N LEU A 378 22.72 -3.33 6.23
CA LEU A 378 21.33 -2.89 6.24
C LEU A 378 21.07 -1.71 5.30
N LYS A 379 21.97 -1.46 4.32
CA LYS A 379 21.78 -0.41 3.31
C LYS A 379 20.39 -0.51 2.69
N GLY A 380 19.71 0.63 2.59
CA GLY A 380 18.34 0.74 2.10
C GLY A 380 17.26 0.48 3.16
N GLY A 381 17.63 -0.14 4.28
CA GLY A 381 16.77 -0.39 5.42
C GLY A 381 16.24 0.90 6.06
N ILE A 382 15.05 0.80 6.63
CA ILE A 382 14.34 1.89 7.29
C ILE A 382 14.22 1.56 8.77
N PRO A 383 14.92 2.28 9.65
CA PRO A 383 14.90 2.00 11.08
C PRO A 383 13.56 2.41 11.69
N ARG A 384 13.23 1.83 12.84
CA ARG A 384 12.03 2.16 13.62
C ARG A 384 11.93 3.65 13.91
N GLN A 385 13.06 4.25 14.28
CA GLN A 385 13.20 5.64 14.66
C GLN A 385 14.46 6.20 14.00
N ARG A 386 14.45 7.49 13.67
CA ARG A 386 15.65 8.11 13.09
C ARG A 386 16.83 7.97 14.05
N ILE A 387 17.92 7.39 13.55
CA ILE A 387 19.12 7.11 14.33
C ILE A 387 19.93 8.39 14.47
N VAL A 388 20.06 8.88 15.69
CA VAL A 388 20.86 10.04 16.12
C VAL A 388 21.46 9.73 17.50
N THR A 389 22.37 10.57 17.99
CA THR A 389 22.87 10.42 19.37
C THR A 389 21.77 10.71 20.38
N ASP A 390 21.84 10.05 21.53
CA ASP A 390 20.85 10.21 22.60
C ASP A 390 20.72 11.66 23.07
N SER A 391 21.87 12.33 23.25
CA SER A 391 21.92 13.75 23.64
C SER A 391 21.20 14.64 22.60
N LEU A 392 21.37 14.36 21.31
CA LEU A 392 20.71 15.10 20.24
C LEU A 392 19.21 14.78 20.17
N ALA A 393 18.80 13.52 20.39
CA ALA A 393 17.39 13.17 20.48
C ALA A 393 16.69 13.95 21.61
N MET A 394 17.29 13.92 22.80
CA MET A 394 16.76 14.57 23.99
C MET A 394 16.71 16.09 23.87
N SER A 395 17.67 16.73 23.18
CA SER A 395 17.65 18.18 22.95
C SER A 395 16.44 18.66 22.11
N TYR A 396 15.80 17.74 21.37
CA TYR A 396 14.57 18.01 20.61
C TYR A 396 13.32 17.37 21.24
N GLY A 397 13.39 16.95 22.51
CA GLY A 397 12.27 16.36 23.25
C GLY A 397 11.87 14.96 22.75
N VAL A 398 12.74 14.29 21.98
CA VAL A 398 12.50 12.93 21.49
C VAL A 398 13.19 11.94 22.42
N LYS A 399 12.41 11.00 22.97
CA LYS A 399 12.96 9.90 23.77
C LYS A 399 13.47 8.79 22.84
N PRO A 400 14.78 8.48 22.83
CA PRO A 400 15.32 7.38 22.05
C PRO A 400 14.82 6.02 22.59
N ASP A 401 14.35 5.14 21.70
CA ASP A 401 14.04 3.75 22.03
C ASP A 401 15.32 2.91 21.90
N LEU A 402 16.22 2.97 22.89
CA LEU A 402 17.59 2.43 22.82
C LEU A 402 17.64 0.98 22.29
N ASN A 403 16.68 0.15 22.68
CA ASN A 403 16.65 -1.26 22.30
C ASN A 403 16.12 -1.50 20.87
N ARG A 404 15.42 -0.53 20.28
CA ARG A 404 14.69 -0.74 19.01
C ARG A 404 14.86 0.37 18.00
N MET A 405 15.60 1.43 18.30
CA MET A 405 15.82 2.55 17.38
C MET A 405 16.39 2.04 16.05
N GLY A 406 17.40 1.17 16.13
CA GLY A 406 18.01 0.50 14.98
C GLY A 406 17.24 -0.71 14.42
N GLU A 407 16.07 -1.06 14.97
CA GLU A 407 15.24 -2.16 14.47
C GLU A 407 14.75 -1.82 13.05
N VAL A 408 15.09 -2.64 12.06
CA VAL A 408 14.55 -2.59 10.71
C VAL A 408 13.58 -3.75 10.55
N ARG A 409 12.31 -3.47 10.26
CA ARG A 409 11.30 -4.47 9.92
C ARG A 409 10.84 -4.27 8.49
N ILE A 410 10.41 -5.36 7.86
CA ILE A 410 9.91 -5.31 6.48
C ILE A 410 8.76 -4.31 6.28
N ASP A 411 7.90 -4.10 7.29
CA ASP A 411 6.81 -3.14 7.22
C ASP A 411 7.30 -1.68 7.31
N TYR A 412 8.43 -1.43 7.97
CA TYR A 412 9.04 -0.09 8.00
C TYR A 412 9.51 0.30 6.60
N VAL A 413 10.17 -0.64 5.91
CA VAL A 413 10.69 -0.44 4.56
C VAL A 413 9.54 -0.39 3.54
N GLN A 414 8.56 -1.28 3.66
CA GLN A 414 7.35 -1.30 2.84
C GLN A 414 6.68 0.07 2.77
N HIS A 415 6.30 0.63 3.92
CA HIS A 415 5.54 1.87 3.97
C HIS A 415 6.37 3.06 3.47
N ALA A 416 7.66 3.13 3.79
CA ALA A 416 8.53 4.20 3.31
C ALA A 416 8.75 4.09 1.79
N LEU A 417 8.96 2.89 1.26
CA LEU A 417 9.10 2.64 -0.17
C LEU A 417 7.85 3.09 -0.94
N CYS A 418 6.66 2.64 -0.51
CA CYS A 418 5.40 3.03 -1.14
C CYS A 418 5.15 4.54 -1.07
N ALA A 419 5.42 5.20 0.06
CA ALA A 419 5.30 6.64 0.19
C ALA A 419 6.25 7.41 -0.76
N MET A 420 7.50 6.97 -0.88
CA MET A 420 8.49 7.59 -1.77
C MET A 420 8.13 7.40 -3.24
N ILE A 421 7.69 6.19 -3.64
CA ILE A 421 7.20 5.92 -5.01
C ILE A 421 6.02 6.84 -5.33
N GLN A 422 5.01 6.86 -4.47
CA GLN A 422 3.80 7.66 -4.72
C GLN A 422 4.11 9.17 -4.77
N TYR A 423 5.09 9.64 -4.01
CA TYR A 423 5.57 11.02 -4.11
C TYR A 423 6.23 11.29 -5.48
N ASP A 424 7.16 10.45 -5.95
CA ASP A 424 7.82 10.65 -7.27
C ASP A 424 6.86 10.54 -8.45
N GLU A 425 5.80 9.73 -8.32
CA GLU A 425 4.74 9.64 -9.35
C GLU A 425 3.85 10.88 -9.42
N LEU A 426 3.72 11.63 -8.31
CA LEU A 426 2.84 12.79 -8.18
C LEU A 426 3.52 14.13 -8.49
N PHE A 427 4.82 14.25 -8.21
CA PHE A 427 5.60 15.50 -8.31
C PHE A 427 6.83 15.30 -9.18
#